data_AF-S4PRI8-F1
#
_entry.id   AF-S4PRI8-F1
#
_cell.length_a   1.000
_cell.length_b   1.000
_cell.length_c   1.000
_cell.angle_alpha   90.00
_cell.angle_beta   90.00
_cell.angle_gamma   90.00
#
_symmetry.space_group_name_H-M   'P 1'
#
loop_
_entity.id
_entity.type
_entity.pdbx_description
1 polymer ?
#
loop_
_entity_poly.entity_id
_entity_poly.type
_entity_poly.pdbx_seq_one_letter_code
_entity_poly.pdbx_strand_id
1 'polypeptide(L)' 'MKFAEHLSAHITPEWRKQYINYEEMKAMLYTAVEEAPAAENVEPEVLSRHFANFDETFFHYCDQELKKI' A
#
# COMPACT_ATOMS: atom_id res chain seq x y z
N MET A 1 1.75 -12.80 8.75
CA MET A 1 1.33 -13.77 7.71
C MET A 1 2.30 -13.70 6.54
N LYS A 2 2.63 -14.83 5.88
CA LYS A 2 3.63 -14.91 4.79
C LYS A 2 2.99 -14.91 3.39
N PHE A 3 2.02 -14.02 3.16
CA PHE A 3 1.28 -14.00 1.89
C PHE A 3 2.16 -13.60 0.70
N ALA A 4 3.07 -12.64 0.87
CA ALA A 4 3.95 -12.20 -0.21
C ALA A 4 4.87 -13.33 -0.72
N GLU A 5 5.44 -14.12 0.20
CA GLU A 5 6.22 -15.32 -0.11
C GLU A 5 5.35 -16.34 -0.87
N HIS A 6 4.11 -16.56 -0.43
CA HIS A 6 3.18 -17.49 -1.06
C HIS A 6 2.80 -17.04 -2.49
N LEU A 7 2.46 -15.76 -2.67
CA LEU A 7 2.12 -15.19 -3.97
C LEU A 7 3.32 -15.32 -4.93
N SER A 8 4.51 -14.91 -4.50
CA SER A 8 5.71 -14.97 -5.35
C SER A 8 6.06 -16.39 -5.79
N ALA A 9 5.80 -17.40 -4.95
CA ALA A 9 6.08 -18.80 -5.28
C ALA A 9 5.11 -19.41 -6.30
N HIS A 10 3.90 -18.85 -6.44
CA HIS A 10 2.82 -19.40 -7.27
C HIS A 10 2.50 -18.56 -8.52
N ILE A 11 3.27 -17.50 -8.80
CA ILE A 11 3.13 -16.69 -10.01
C ILE A 11 3.63 -17.47 -11.23
N THR A 12 2.81 -17.50 -12.30
CA THR A 12 3.25 -17.90 -13.63
C THR A 12 4.26 -16.87 -14.17
N PRO A 13 5.52 -17.25 -14.47
CA PRO A 13 6.60 -16.30 -14.79
C PRO A 13 6.26 -15.30 -15.89
N GLU A 14 5.59 -15.76 -16.94
CA GLU A 14 5.22 -14.96 -18.12
C GLU A 14 4.21 -13.87 -17.76
N TRP A 15 3.43 -14.09 -16.70
CA TRP A 15 2.32 -13.23 -16.29
C TRP A 15 2.66 -12.39 -15.06
N ARG A 16 3.90 -12.43 -14.57
CA ARG A 16 4.33 -11.75 -13.33
C ARG A 16 3.86 -10.30 -13.23
N LYS A 17 3.91 -9.56 -14.34
CA LYS A 17 3.51 -8.14 -14.37
C LYS A 17 1.99 -7.92 -14.26
N GLN A 18 1.18 -8.94 -14.53
CA GLN A 18 -0.29 -8.89 -14.48
C GLN A 18 -0.85 -9.19 -13.08
N TYR A 19 -0.06 -9.80 -12.19
CA TYR A 19 -0.48 -10.01 -10.80
C TYR A 19 -0.43 -8.71 -10.00
N ILE A 20 -1.24 -8.65 -8.93
CA ILE A 20 -1.18 -7.56 -7.95
C ILE A 20 0.24 -7.40 -7.38
N ASN A 21 0.72 -6.17 -7.31
CA ASN A 21 2.02 -5.82 -6.75
C ASN A 21 1.91 -5.68 -5.22
N TYR A 22 1.72 -6.82 -4.57
CA TYR A 22 1.46 -6.89 -3.13
C TYR A 22 2.59 -6.32 -2.26
N GLU A 23 3.86 -6.52 -2.66
CA GLU A 23 5.00 -6.00 -1.89
C GLU A 23 5.05 -4.47 -1.92
N GLU A 24 4.75 -3.85 -3.07
CA GLU A 24 4.68 -2.39 -3.17
C GLU A 24 3.54 -1.83 -2.30
N MET A 25 2.34 -2.42 -2.39
CA MET A 25 1.21 -1.99 -1.55
C MET A 25 1.53 -2.10 -0.06
N LYS A 26 2.26 -3.15 0.34
CA LYS A 26 2.72 -3.33 1.70
C LYS A 26 3.77 -2.28 2.10
N ALA A 27 4.71 -1.95 1.21
CA ALA A 27 5.70 -0.90 1.42
C ALA A 27 5.06 0.49 1.58
N MET A 28 4.03 0.79 0.79
CA MET A 28 3.23 2.02 0.91
C MET A 28 2.63 2.15 2.31
N LEU A 29 2.03 1.07 2.84
CA LEU A 29 1.45 1.06 4.19
C LEU A 29 2.51 1.28 5.28
N TYR A 30 3.68 0.65 5.17
CA TYR A 30 4.77 0.89 6.12
C TYR A 30 5.24 2.34 6.08
N THR A 31 5.46 2.88 4.88
CA THR A 31 5.91 4.27 4.69
C THR A 31 4.91 5.25 5.29
N ALA A 32 3.61 5.05 5.05
CA ALA A 32 2.57 5.91 5.59
C ALA A 32 2.55 5.97 7.12
N VAL A 33 2.85 4.84 7.78
CA VAL A 33 2.93 4.75 9.24
C VAL A 33 4.24 5.30 9.76
N GLU A 34 5.36 5.05 9.08
CA GLU A 34 6.69 5.55 9.45
C GLU A 34 6.78 7.08 9.35
N GLU A 35 6.18 7.65 8.30
CA GLU A 35 6.13 9.09 8.08
C GLU A 35 5.00 9.79 8.86
N ALA A 36 4.14 9.04 9.55
CA ALA A 36 3.05 9.62 10.31
C ALA A 36 3.59 10.50 11.45
N PRO A 37 3.09 11.74 11.60
CA PRO A 37 3.48 12.58 12.72
C PRO A 37 3.06 11.93 14.05
N ALA A 38 3.91 12.03 15.06
CA ALA A 38 3.60 11.51 16.38
C ALA A 38 2.36 12.20 16.94
N ALA A 39 1.33 11.42 17.31
CA ALA A 39 0.03 11.94 17.74
C ALA A 39 0.09 12.84 18.97
N GLU A 40 1.12 12.69 19.81
CA GLU A 40 1.39 13.53 20.98
C GLU A 40 1.95 14.93 20.63
N ASN A 41 2.44 15.11 19.40
CA ASN A 41 3.13 16.33 18.95
C ASN A 41 2.32 17.15 17.95
N VAL A 42 1.16 16.68 17.51
CA VAL A 42 0.33 17.35 16.49
C VAL A 42 -1.14 17.33 16.85
N GLU A 43 -1.89 18.31 16.34
CA GLU A 43 -3.34 18.31 16.45
C GLU A 43 -3.95 17.11 15.70
N PRO A 44 -5.06 16.53 16.20
CA PRO A 44 -5.71 15.37 15.57
C PRO A 44 -6.05 15.57 14.09
N GLU A 45 -6.34 16.81 13.68
CA GLU A 45 -6.64 17.15 12.29
C GLU A 45 -5.42 16.97 11.36
N VAL A 46 -4.20 17.19 11.85
CA VAL A 46 -2.97 16.96 11.08
C VAL A 46 -2.80 15.48 10.79
N LEU A 47 -3.02 14.64 11.79
CA LEU A 47 -2.94 13.18 11.65
C LEU A 47 -4.04 12.66 10.72
N SER A 48 -5.27 13.15 10.88
CA SER A 48 -6.40 12.82 10.00
C SER A 48 -6.10 13.16 8.54
N ARG A 49 -5.56 14.37 8.30
CA ARG A 49 -5.18 14.81 6.95
C ARG A 49 -4.04 13.98 6.35
N HIS A 50 -3.05 13.60 7.15
CA HIS A 50 -1.95 12.71 6.71
C HIS A 50 -2.50 11.40 6.15
N PHE A 51 -3.36 10.72 6.90
CA PHE A 51 -3.94 9.45 6.46
C PHE A 51 -4.97 9.62 5.35
N ALA A 52 -5.75 10.71 5.31
CA ALA A 52 -6.65 10.98 4.20
C ALA A 52 -5.90 11.15 2.86
N ASN A 53 -4.77 11.86 2.86
CA ASN A 53 -3.92 12.01 1.68
C ASN A 53 -3.30 10.67 1.24
N PHE A 54 -2.89 9.86 2.21
CA PHE A 54 -2.41 8.50 1.94
C PHE A 54 -3.51 7.62 1.33
N ASP A 55 -4.72 7.64 1.89
CA ASP A 55 -5.87 6.87 1.42
C ASP A 55 -6.19 7.19 -0.05
N GLU A 56 -6.21 8.47 -0.44
CA GLU A 56 -6.42 8.86 -1.84
C GLU A 56 -5.37 8.24 -2.77
N THR A 57 -4.09 8.33 -2.38
CA THR A 57 -2.97 7.79 -3.17
C THR A 57 -3.03 6.25 -3.23
N PHE A 58 -3.32 5.61 -2.10
CA PHE A 58 -3.37 4.16 -1.98
C PHE A 58 -4.57 3.58 -2.74
N PHE A 59 -5.75 4.19 -2.65
CA PHE A 59 -6.92 3.74 -3.40
C PHE A 59 -6.79 4.00 -4.90
N HIS A 60 -6.13 5.08 -5.32
CA HIS A 60 -5.79 5.27 -6.71
C HIS A 60 -4.89 4.14 -7.24
N TYR A 61 -3.87 3.75 -6.47
CA TYR A 61 -3.00 2.62 -6.81
C TYR A 61 -3.78 1.29 -6.85
N CYS A 62 -4.68 1.06 -5.88
CA CYS A 62 -5.57 -0.11 -5.88
C CYS A 62 -6.44 -0.19 -7.15
N ASP A 63 -7.00 0.94 -7.59
CA ASP A 63 -7.81 1.00 -8.81
C ASP A 63 -6.98 0.70 -10.07
N GLN A 64 -5.73 1.19 -10.13
CA GLN A 64 -4.80 0.86 -11.23
C GLN A 64 -4.47 -0.64 -11.25
N GLU A 65 -4.15 -1.21 -10.08
CA GLU A 65 -3.87 -2.66 -9.95
C GLU A 65 -5.11 -3.51 -10.28
N LEU A 66 -6.30 -3.05 -9.93
CA LEU A 66 -7.56 -3.71 -10.28
C LEU A 66 -7.82 -3.69 -11.79
N LYS A 67 -7.55 -2.56 -12.48
CA LYS A 67 -7.72 -2.44 -13.93
C LYS A 67 -6.71 -3.27 -14.73
N LYS A 68 -5.55 -3.56 -14.14
CA LYS A 68 -4.50 -4.37 -14.74
C LYS A 68 -4.85 -5.86 -14.76
N ILE A 69 -5.56 -6.32 -13.73
CA ILE A 69 -5.97 -7.72 -13.53
C ILE A 69 -7.22 -8.04 -14.35
#